data_AF-A0A0F9BMF6-F1
#
_entry.id   AF-A0A0F9BMF6-F1
#
_cell.length_a   1.000
_cell.length_b   1.000
_cell.length_c   1.000
_cell.angle_alpha   90.00
_cell.angle_beta   90.00
_cell.angle_gamma   90.00
#
_symmetry.space_group_name_H-M   'P 1'
#
loop_
_entity.id
_entity.type
_entity.pdbx_description
1 polymer ?
#
loop_
_entity_poly.entity_id
_entity_poly.type
_entity_poly.pdbx_seq_one_letter_code
_entity_poly.pdbx_strand_id
1 'polypeptide(L)'
;MSEYRQAICPVCGTAHGVEVTETVPGKPYIKLRRRNYWERVKDYDPNKPFGVIQETTGRGSFKLVGYFNPEEDKDGFFPLIKGRLLQALKEWVDKGWIAREEVDEVLL
;
A
#
# COMPACT_ATOMS: atom_id res chain seq x y z
N MET A 1 20.11 -19.07 -14.69
CA MET A 1 19.33 -17.82 -14.85
C MET A 1 18.40 -17.70 -13.66
N SER A 2 18.40 -16.57 -12.95
CA SER A 2 17.46 -16.32 -11.87
C SER A 2 16.18 -15.71 -12.43
N GLU A 3 15.06 -16.41 -12.26
CA GLU A 3 13.73 -15.91 -12.61
C GLU A 3 13.38 -14.69 -11.74
N TYR A 4 12.96 -13.57 -12.35
CA TYR A 4 12.45 -12.39 -11.66
C TYR A 4 10.92 -12.43 -11.64
N ARG A 5 10.35 -12.61 -10.44
CA ARG A 5 8.89 -12.60 -10.22
C ARG A 5 8.50 -11.29 -9.54
N GLN A 6 7.47 -10.64 -10.06
CA GLN A 6 6.89 -9.42 -9.51
C GLN A 6 5.38 -9.61 -9.35
N ALA A 7 4.80 -9.00 -8.31
CA ALA A 7 3.36 -8.92 -8.10
C ALA A 7 2.91 -7.47 -8.28
N ILE A 8 1.70 -7.24 -8.78
CA ILE A 8 1.16 -5.88 -8.92
C ILE A 8 0.13 -5.66 -7.83
N CYS A 9 0.24 -4.57 -7.08
CA CYS A 9 -0.80 -4.16 -6.14
C CYS A 9 -2.04 -3.75 -6.94
N PRO A 10 -3.22 -4.35 -6.69
CA PRO A 10 -4.42 -4.00 -7.44
C PRO A 10 -4.98 -2.62 -7.04
N VAL A 11 -4.49 -2.04 -5.93
CA VAL A 11 -4.92 -0.75 -5.39
C VAL A 11 -4.17 0.41 -6.04
N CYS A 12 -2.84 0.35 -6.02
CA CYS A 12 -1.99 1.43 -6.51
C CYS A 12 -1.34 1.13 -7.88
N GLY A 13 -1.59 -0.06 -8.46
CA GLY A 13 -1.03 -0.48 -9.75
C GLY A 13 0.51 -0.62 -9.75
N THR A 14 1.16 -0.46 -8.60
CA THR A 14 2.61 -0.51 -8.47
C THR A 14 3.06 -1.97 -8.45
N ALA A 15 4.10 -2.29 -9.22
CA ALA A 15 4.77 -3.58 -9.14
C ALA A 15 5.57 -3.64 -7.84
N HIS A 16 5.19 -4.54 -6.95
CA HIS A 16 5.91 -4.87 -5.73
C HIS A 16 6.69 -6.16 -5.95
N GLY A 17 7.95 -6.15 -5.51
CA GLY A 17 8.87 -7.26 -5.70
C GLY A 17 9.58 -7.65 -4.42
N VAL A 18 10.69 -8.35 -4.62
CA VAL A 18 11.64 -8.64 -3.55
C VAL A 18 12.54 -7.41 -3.39
N GLU A 19 12.43 -6.73 -2.24
CA GLU A 19 13.38 -5.69 -1.86
C GLU A 19 14.74 -6.33 -1.57
N VAL A 20 15.82 -5.67 -1.98
CA VAL A 20 17.20 -6.17 -1.84
C VAL A 20 18.05 -5.14 -1.10
N THR A 21 17.66 -4.72 0.10
CA THR A 21 18.47 -3.80 0.89
C THR A 21 18.18 -3.91 2.38
N GLU A 22 19.20 -4.21 3.19
CA GLU A 22 19.23 -3.99 4.64
C GLU A 22 20.44 -3.09 4.94
N THR A 23 20.19 -1.85 5.35
CA THR A 23 21.25 -0.93 5.80
C THR A 23 21.72 -1.35 7.18
N VAL A 24 23.02 -1.61 7.33
CA VAL A 24 23.59 -2.01 8.64
C VAL A 24 23.97 -0.74 9.42
N PRO A 25 23.38 -0.49 10.60
CA PRO A 25 23.71 0.69 11.40
C PRO A 25 25.23 0.78 11.68
N GLY A 26 25.83 1.93 11.38
CA GLY A 26 27.25 2.16 11.62
C GLY A 26 28.24 1.50 10.64
N LYS A 27 27.75 0.92 9.53
CA LYS A 27 28.61 0.36 8.47
C LYS A 27 28.31 1.02 7.11
N PRO A 28 29.34 1.27 6.27
CA PRO A 28 29.18 1.94 4.97
C PRO A 28 28.66 1.00 3.86
N TYR A 29 28.27 -0.23 4.18
CA TYR A 29 27.81 -1.22 3.19
C TYR A 29 26.37 -1.66 3.47
N ILE A 30 25.67 -2.00 2.38
CA ILE A 30 24.31 -2.54 2.42
C ILE A 30 24.42 -4.07 2.38
N LYS A 31 23.70 -4.75 3.28
CA LYS A 31 23.56 -6.20 3.22
C LYS A 31 22.43 -6.52 2.25
N LEU A 32 22.71 -7.33 1.24
CA LEU A 32 21.68 -7.79 0.29
C LEU A 32 20.83 -8.85 0.98
N ARG A 33 19.69 -8.42 1.54
CA ARG A 33 18.67 -9.33 2.08
C ARG A 33 17.46 -9.27 1.18
N ARG A 34 17.08 -10.42 0.62
CA ARG A 34 15.85 -10.57 -0.16
C ARG A 34 14.68 -10.63 0.81
N ARG A 35 13.80 -9.63 0.77
CA ARG A 35 12.57 -9.61 1.57
C ARG A 35 11.37 -9.30 0.68
N ASN A 36 10.25 -9.97 0.89
CA ASN A 36 9.02 -9.59 0.22
C ASN A 36 8.59 -8.21 0.72
N TYR A 37 8.37 -7.26 -0.19
CA TYR A 37 7.95 -5.90 0.14
C TYR A 37 6.73 -5.86 1.07
N TRP A 38 5.77 -6.77 0.88
CA TRP A 38 4.53 -6.83 1.65
C TRP A 38 4.76 -7.19 3.12
N GLU A 39 5.85 -7.89 3.46
CA GLU A 39 6.21 -8.18 4.85
C GLU A 39 6.65 -6.93 5.63
N ARG A 40 6.92 -5.81 4.96
CA ARG A 40 7.26 -4.53 5.61
C ARG A 40 6.02 -3.81 6.12
N VAL A 41 4.88 -3.98 5.45
CA VAL A 41 3.59 -3.44 5.85
C VAL A 41 3.03 -4.35 6.95
N LYS A 42 3.59 -4.27 8.16
CA LYS A 42 3.26 -5.22 9.24
C LYS A 42 1.99 -4.88 10.01
N ASP A 43 1.67 -3.60 10.11
CA ASP A 43 0.62 -3.15 11.02
C ASP A 43 -0.44 -2.39 10.23
N TYR A 44 -1.59 -3.03 10.02
CA TYR A 44 -2.81 -2.33 9.63
C TYR A 44 -3.32 -1.57 10.85
N ASP A 45 -3.29 -0.24 10.77
CA ASP A 45 -3.89 0.63 11.79
C ASP A 45 -5.28 1.07 11.30
N PRO A 46 -6.38 0.54 11.87
CA PRO A 46 -7.74 0.90 11.47
C PRO A 46 -8.09 2.35 11.82
N ASN A 47 -7.34 3.00 12.71
CA ASN A 47 -7.57 4.38 13.11
C ASN A 47 -6.74 5.38 12.29
N LYS A 48 -5.99 4.89 11.28
CA LYS A 48 -5.21 5.77 10.43
C LYS A 48 -6.13 6.71 9.66
N PRO A 49 -5.83 8.02 9.60
CA PRO A 49 -6.63 8.96 8.83
C PRO A 49 -6.67 8.57 7.36
N PHE A 50 -7.79 8.86 6.70
CA PHE A 50 -7.96 8.57 5.27
C PHE A 50 -6.88 9.25 4.42
N GLY A 51 -6.67 10.55 4.65
CA GLY A 51 -5.68 11.34 3.93
C GLY A 51 -4.90 12.31 4.81
N VAL A 52 -3.77 12.76 4.27
CA VAL A 52 -2.88 13.75 4.89
C VAL A 52 -2.93 15.06 4.10
N ILE A 53 -2.84 16.19 4.79
CA ILE A 53 -2.63 17.50 4.19
C ILE A 53 -1.16 17.85 4.41
N GLN A 54 -0.46 18.13 3.31
CA GLN A 54 0.96 18.44 3.34
C GLN A 54 1.25 19.78 2.67
N GLU A 55 2.11 20.56 3.30
CA GLU A 55 2.66 21.80 2.76
C GLU A 55 4.05 21.54 2.17
N THR A 56 4.35 22.13 1.02
CA THR A 56 5.69 22.01 0.39
C THR A 56 6.66 22.94 1.11
N THR A 57 7.71 22.39 1.71
CA THR A 57 8.72 23.17 2.47
C THR A 57 10.04 23.37 1.72
N GLY A 58 10.14 22.88 0.49
CA GLY A 58 11.33 22.99 -0.36
C GLY A 58 11.37 21.94 -1.46
N ARG A 59 12.50 21.80 -2.16
CA ARG A 59 12.67 20.79 -3.23
C ARG A 59 12.56 19.38 -2.65
N GLY A 60 11.44 18.71 -2.96
CA GLY A 60 11.18 17.33 -2.57
C GLY A 60 10.88 17.13 -1.08
N SER A 61 10.58 18.20 -0.34
CA SER A 61 10.29 18.13 1.08
C SER A 61 8.85 18.56 1.36
N PHE A 62 8.15 17.74 2.13
CA PHE A 62 6.77 17.96 2.54
C PHE A 62 6.69 17.99 4.06
N LYS A 63 5.92 18.94 4.60
CA LYS A 63 5.59 19.01 6.02
C LYS A 63 4.13 18.63 6.19
N LEU A 64 3.87 17.69 7.08
CA LEU A 64 2.51 17.35 7.49
C LEU A 64 1.90 18.55 8.24
N VAL A 65 0.74 19.01 7.79
CA VAL A 65 0.01 20.14 8.39
C VAL A 65 -1.41 19.79 8.80
N GLY A 66 -1.91 18.61 8.43
CA GLY A 66 -3.22 18.14 8.86
C GLY A 66 -3.58 16.77 8.30
N TYR A 67 -4.81 16.38 8.54
CA TYR A 67 -5.44 15.16 8.04
C TYR A 67 -6.84 15.49 7.54
N PHE A 68 -7.41 14.61 6.73
CA PHE A 68 -8.81 14.73 6.32
C PHE A 68 -9.48 13.36 6.25
N ASN A 69 -10.78 13.34 6.54
CA ASN A 69 -11.66 12.19 6.44
C ASN A 69 -12.36 12.12 5.06
N PRO A 70 -12.96 10.97 4.69
CA PRO A 70 -13.73 10.84 3.44
C PRO A 70 -14.82 11.90 3.24
N GLU A 71 -15.45 12.36 4.31
CA GLU A 71 -16.50 13.39 4.27
C GLU A 71 -15.94 14.78 3.96
N GLU A 72 -14.64 14.98 4.17
CA GLU A 72 -13.92 16.24 3.94
C GLU A 72 -13.18 16.25 2.59
N ASP A 73 -13.24 15.14 1.84
CA ASP A 73 -12.60 14.97 0.54
C ASP A 73 -13.29 15.81 -0.55
N LYS A 74 -12.72 16.98 -0.82
CA LYS A 74 -13.23 17.92 -1.82
C LYS A 74 -12.83 17.56 -3.25
N ASP A 75 -11.76 16.78 -3.41
CA ASP A 75 -11.15 16.48 -4.71
C ASP A 75 -11.66 15.15 -5.29
N GLY A 76 -12.42 14.38 -4.51
CA GLY A 76 -13.06 13.13 -4.95
C GLY A 76 -12.12 11.94 -5.03
N PHE A 77 -11.05 11.93 -4.22
CA PHE A 77 -10.15 10.78 -4.08
C PHE A 77 -10.86 9.53 -3.54
N PHE A 78 -11.68 9.67 -2.51
CA PHE A 78 -12.37 8.59 -1.82
C PHE A 78 -13.26 7.74 -2.73
N PRO A 79 -14.22 8.30 -3.50
CA PRO A 79 -15.06 7.49 -4.39
C PRO A 79 -14.24 6.71 -5.44
N LEU A 80 -13.15 7.29 -5.94
CA LEU A 80 -12.28 6.64 -6.93
C LEU A 80 -11.47 5.49 -6.31
N ILE A 81 -10.82 5.72 -5.17
CA ILE A 81 -10.05 4.69 -4.45
C ILE A 81 -10.97 3.55 -4.04
N LYS A 82 -12.13 3.87 -3.43
CA LYS A 82 -13.15 2.89 -3.05
C LYS A 82 -13.59 2.05 -4.25
N GLY A 83 -13.88 2.68 -5.38
CA GLY A 83 -14.28 1.98 -6.61
C GLY A 83 -13.22 0.99 -7.10
N ARG A 84 -11.95 1.39 -7.12
CA ARG A 84 -10.83 0.51 -7.54
C ARG A 84 -10.62 -0.66 -6.60
N LEU A 85 -10.72 -0.43 -5.29
CA LEU A 85 -10.63 -1.49 -4.28
C LEU A 85 -11.73 -2.54 -4.46
N LEU A 86 -12.97 -2.10 -4.65
CA LEU A 86 -14.10 -3.01 -4.87
C LEU A 86 -13.98 -3.77 -6.20
N GLN A 87 -13.49 -3.12 -7.25
CA GLN A 87 -13.22 -3.77 -8.53
C GLN A 87 -12.16 -4.86 -8.39
N ALA A 88 -11.06 -4.58 -7.70
CA ALA A 88 -9.99 -5.52 -7.42
C ALA A 88 -10.50 -6.74 -6.64
N LEU A 89 -11.25 -6.49 -5.56
CA LEU A 89 -11.85 -7.54 -4.75
C LEU A 89 -12.77 -8.44 -5.58
N LYS A 90 -13.63 -7.83 -6.40
CA LYS A 90 -14.50 -8.57 -7.32
C LYS A 90 -13.69 -9.44 -8.28
N GLU A 91 -12.67 -8.88 -8.91
CA GLU A 91 -11.83 -9.61 -9.87
C GLU A 91 -11.14 -10.82 -9.21
N TRP A 92 -10.68 -10.67 -7.98
CA TRP A 92 -10.03 -11.76 -7.23
C TRP A 92 -11.00 -12.86 -6.84
N VAL A 93 -12.22 -12.49 -6.42
CA VAL A 93 -13.29 -13.45 -6.15
C VAL A 93 -13.71 -14.18 -7.43
N ASP A 94 -13.93 -13.46 -8.53
CA ASP A 94 -14.30 -14.05 -9.83
C ASP A 94 -13.24 -15.03 -10.34
N LYS A 95 -11.95 -14.77 -10.05
CA LYS A 95 -10.82 -15.63 -10.42
C LYS A 95 -10.55 -16.77 -9.43
N GLY A 96 -11.28 -16.82 -8.31
CA GLY A 96 -11.07 -17.81 -7.24
C GLY A 96 -9.73 -17.66 -6.52
N TRP A 97 -9.14 -16.46 -6.49
CA TRP A 97 -7.93 -16.18 -5.72
C TRP A 97 -8.24 -15.91 -4.25
N ILE A 98 -9.45 -15.46 -3.97
CA ILE A 98 -10.03 -15.26 -2.64
C ILE A 98 -11.43 -15.86 -2.66
N ALA A 99 -11.77 -16.65 -1.65
CA ALA A 99 -13.11 -17.19 -1.46
C ALA A 99 -14.05 -16.10 -0.93
N ARG A 100 -15.35 -16.20 -1.25
CA ARG A 100 -16.32 -15.21 -0.79
C ARG A 100 -16.40 -15.16 0.74
N GLU A 101 -16.29 -16.34 1.34
CA GLU A 101 -16.32 -16.57 2.78
C GLU A 101 -15.17 -15.87 3.50
N GLU A 102 -13.96 -15.87 2.91
CA GLU A 102 -12.80 -15.13 3.45
C GLU A 102 -13.04 -13.61 3.47
N VAL A 103 -13.81 -13.09 2.52
CA VAL A 103 -14.20 -11.67 2.50
C VAL A 103 -15.23 -11.40 3.60
N ASP A 104 -16.23 -12.25 3.71
CA ASP A 104 -17.32 -12.08 4.67
C ASP A 104 -16.80 -12.16 6.12
N GLU A 105 -15.83 -13.05 6.41
CA GLU A 105 -15.18 -13.15 7.73
C GLU A 105 -14.47 -11.86 8.17
N VAL A 106 -13.90 -11.09 7.24
CA VAL A 106 -13.22 -9.82 7.54
C VAL A 106 -14.22 -8.67 7.76
N LEU A 107 -15.48 -8.83 7.33
CA LEU A 107 -16.53 -7.83 7.46
C LEU A 107 -17.43 -8.02 8.70
N LEU A 108 -17.27 -9.12 9.43
CA LEU A 108 -17.99 -9.46 10.67
C LEU A 108 -17.29 -8.90 11.93
#